data_AF-A0A193SW93-F1
#
_entry.id   AF-A0A193SW93-F1
#
_cell.length_a   1.000
_cell.length_b   1.000
_cell.length_c   1.000
_cell.angle_alpha   90.00
_cell.angle_beta   90.00
_cell.angle_gamma   90.00
#
_symmetry.space_group_name_H-M   'P 1'
#
loop_
_entity.id
_entity.type
_entity.pdbx_description
1 polymer ?
#
loop_
_entity_poly.entity_id
_entity_poly.type
_entity_poly.pdbx_seq_one_letter_code
_entity_poly.pdbx_strand_id
1 'polypeptide(L)'
;MLTLLPFALRMCLRADKTALLLTPDHFVFANLKSPVPIQHIADFELNVAYGTFLTLHLQDDAPLPERVSRSFSAPNAKVFRKKRRVLLALARFSRDGKKLKPDELGELIADYVNAGTARHLLQERFEQGKR
;
A
#
# COMPACT_ATOMS: atom_id res chain seq x y z
N MET A 1 -1.58 -16.75 -26.84
CA MET A 1 -1.96 -15.32 -26.76
C MET A 1 -3.37 -15.06 -26.19
N LEU A 2 -4.23 -16.06 -25.93
CA LEU A 2 -5.59 -15.82 -25.39
C LEU A 2 -5.65 -15.61 -23.85
N THR A 3 -4.60 -15.97 -23.10
CA THR A 3 -4.59 -15.97 -21.62
C THR A 3 -4.44 -14.59 -20.98
N LEU A 4 -4.05 -13.57 -21.75
CA LEU A 4 -3.86 -12.19 -21.25
C LEU A 4 -5.16 -11.37 -21.26
N LEU A 5 -6.16 -11.77 -22.04
CA LEU A 5 -7.44 -11.07 -22.18
C LEU A 5 -8.19 -10.91 -20.84
N PRO A 6 -8.40 -11.97 -20.02
CA PRO A 6 -9.08 -11.82 -18.73
C PRO A 6 -8.28 -10.98 -17.73
N PHE A 7 -6.94 -10.98 -17.84
CA PHE A 7 -6.08 -10.14 -17.01
C PHE A 7 -6.20 -8.66 -17.38
N ALA A 8 -6.17 -8.33 -18.67
CA ALA A 8 -6.36 -6.97 -19.17
C ALA A 8 -7.76 -6.44 -18.82
N LEU A 9 -8.82 -7.22 -19.08
CA LEU A 9 -10.19 -6.86 -18.73
C LEU A 9 -10.35 -6.57 -17.23
N ARG A 10 -9.74 -7.42 -16.39
CA ARG A 10 -9.74 -7.24 -14.94
C ARG A 10 -9.05 -5.94 -14.51
N MET A 11 -7.97 -5.55 -15.18
CA MET A 11 -7.27 -4.29 -14.90
C MET A 11 -8.12 -3.07 -15.28
N CYS A 12 -8.82 -3.12 -16.42
CA CYS A 12 -9.74 -2.06 -16.83
C CYS A 12 -10.91 -1.90 -15.86
N LEU A 13 -11.56 -2.99 -15.45
CA LEU A 13 -12.70 -2.99 -14.51
C LEU A 13 -12.34 -2.48 -13.10
N ARG A 14 -11.05 -2.31 -12.80
CA ARG A 14 -10.53 -1.82 -11.52
C ARG A 14 -10.12 -0.35 -11.55
N ALA A 15 -10.07 0.28 -12.72
CA ALA A 15 -9.45 1.59 -12.90
C ALA A 15 -10.07 2.68 -11.99
N ASP A 16 -11.40 2.64 -11.81
CA ASP A 16 -12.14 3.65 -11.04
C ASP A 16 -12.30 3.28 -9.56
N LYS A 17 -11.71 2.16 -9.10
CA LYS A 17 -11.82 1.72 -7.71
C LYS A 17 -10.61 2.17 -6.91
N THR A 18 -10.85 2.76 -5.75
CA THR A 18 -9.78 3.11 -4.80
C THR A 18 -9.05 1.85 -4.35
N ALA A 19 -7.77 1.77 -4.73
CA ALA A 19 -6.89 0.64 -4.42
C ALA A 19 -6.18 0.80 -3.07
N LEU A 20 -5.78 2.03 -2.78
CA LEU A 20 -5.03 2.44 -1.60
C LEU A 20 -5.52 3.82 -1.19
N LEU A 21 -5.87 3.96 0.09
CA LEU A 21 -6.13 5.25 0.71
C LEU A 21 -4.98 5.53 1.68
N LEU A 22 -4.34 6.68 1.49
CA LEU A 22 -3.26 7.18 2.34
C LEU A 22 -3.85 8.11 3.40
N THR A 23 -3.80 7.68 4.65
CA THR A 23 -4.17 8.52 5.81
C THR A 23 -2.89 8.95 6.54
N PRO A 24 -2.97 9.93 7.46
CA PRO A 24 -1.78 10.38 8.19
C PRO A 24 -1.00 9.28 8.91
N ASP A 25 -1.69 8.24 9.40
CA ASP A 25 -1.08 7.20 10.24
C ASP A 25 -1.21 5.79 9.66
N HIS A 26 -2.04 5.59 8.62
CA HIS A 26 -2.33 4.27 8.08
C HIS A 26 -2.44 4.24 6.56
N PHE A 27 -2.04 3.11 5.99
CA PHE A 27 -2.30 2.72 4.61
C PHE A 27 -3.49 1.76 4.59
N VAL A 28 -4.59 2.19 3.97
CA VAL A 28 -5.84 1.42 3.93
C VAL A 28 -5.99 0.76 2.57
N PHE A 29 -6.03 -0.57 2.57
CA PHE A 29 -6.18 -1.39 1.38
C PHE A 29 -7.61 -1.93 1.27
N ALA A 30 -8.12 -2.05 0.04
CA ALA A 30 -9.51 -2.46 -0.23
C ALA A 30 -9.90 -3.85 0.34
N ASN A 31 -8.92 -4.73 0.56
CA ASN A 31 -9.13 -6.13 0.92
C ASN A 31 -8.36 -6.59 2.16
N LEU A 32 -7.84 -5.67 2.96
CA LEU A 32 -7.27 -5.99 4.27
C LEU A 32 -8.32 -5.71 5.35
N LYS A 33 -8.36 -6.56 6.38
CA LYS A 33 -9.33 -6.47 7.48
C LYS A 33 -9.06 -5.25 8.36
N SER A 34 -7.78 -4.94 8.55
CA SER A 34 -7.31 -3.77 9.27
C SER A 34 -6.42 -2.91 8.36
N PRO A 35 -6.42 -1.58 8.56
CA PRO A 35 -5.40 -0.70 7.99
C PRO A 35 -3.99 -1.14 8.39
N VAL A 36 -3.01 -0.84 7.55
CA VAL A 36 -1.59 -1.05 7.86
C VAL A 36 -1.05 0.24 8.49
N PRO A 37 -0.68 0.25 9.78
CA PRO A 37 -0.08 1.43 10.40
C PRO A 37 1.26 1.77 9.75
N ILE A 38 1.52 3.05 9.53
CA ILE A 38 2.78 3.53 8.94
C ILE A 38 3.97 3.16 9.82
N GLN A 39 3.80 3.22 11.15
CA GLN A 39 4.82 2.82 12.12
C GLN A 39 5.29 1.36 11.96
N HIS A 40 4.48 0.49 11.34
CA HIS A 40 4.84 -0.92 11.10
C HIS A 40 5.57 -1.15 9.76
N ILE A 41 5.73 -0.10 8.94
CA ILE A 41 6.43 -0.17 7.66
C ILE A 41 7.91 0.06 7.94
N ALA A 42 8.73 -0.97 7.67
CA ALA A 42 10.18 -0.89 7.77
C ALA A 42 10.79 -0.21 6.54
N ASP A 43 10.27 -0.53 5.36
CA ASP A 43 10.73 0.01 4.08
C ASP A 43 9.65 -0.16 3.00
N PHE A 44 9.82 0.47 1.84
CA PHE A 44 8.99 0.23 0.67
C PHE A 44 9.81 0.17 -0.62
N GLU A 45 9.34 -0.66 -1.56
CA GLU A 45 9.93 -0.77 -2.89
C GLU A 45 8.88 -0.44 -3.94
N LEU A 46 9.27 0.36 -4.93
CA LEU A 46 8.47 0.62 -6.12
C LEU A 46 9.13 -0.04 -7.35
N ASN A 47 8.44 -0.99 -7.95
CA ASN A 47 8.90 -1.66 -9.17
C ASN A 47 7.99 -1.31 -10.35
N VAL A 48 8.59 -0.91 -11.48
CA VAL A 48 7.88 -0.61 -12.72
C VAL A 48 8.29 -1.61 -13.79
N ALA A 49 7.31 -2.35 -14.30
CA ALA A 49 7.47 -3.28 -15.43
C ALA A 49 6.23 -3.18 -16.33
N TYR A 50 5.48 -4.26 -16.52
CA TYR A 50 4.17 -4.28 -17.21
C TYR A 50 3.02 -3.65 -16.39
N GLY A 51 3.37 -2.78 -15.44
CA GLY A 51 2.52 -2.22 -14.41
C GLY A 51 3.40 -1.67 -13.29
N THR A 52 2.75 -1.14 -12.26
CA THR A 52 3.42 -0.58 -11.09
C THR A 52 3.12 -1.42 -9.86
N PHE A 53 4.17 -1.78 -9.13
CA PHE A 53 4.12 -2.66 -7.99
C PHE A 53 4.66 -1.91 -6.77
N LEU A 54 3.77 -1.59 -5.84
CA LEU A 54 4.13 -1.03 -4.54
C LEU A 54 4.25 -2.19 -3.54
N THR A 55 5.45 -2.42 -3.02
CA THR A 55 5.72 -3.40 -1.98
C THR A 55 6.03 -2.70 -0.68
N LEU A 56 5.25 -2.97 0.37
CA LEU A 56 5.57 -2.56 1.73
C LEU A 56 6.24 -3.70 2.47
N HIS A 57 7.36 -3.40 3.11
CA HIS A 57 8.10 -4.31 3.96
C HIS A 57 7.70 -3.99 5.40
N LEU A 58 7.11 -4.97 6.07
CA LEU A 58 6.67 -4.79 7.45
C LEU A 58 7.82 -5.11 8.40
N GLN A 59 7.86 -4.41 9.54
CA GLN A 59 8.76 -4.73 10.66
C GLN A 59 8.53 -6.18 11.15
N ASP A 60 9.55 -6.75 11.79
CA ASP A 60 9.57 -8.16 12.20
C ASP A 60 8.56 -8.48 13.32
N ASP A 61 8.28 -7.50 14.18
CA ASP A 61 7.37 -7.57 15.32
C ASP A 61 5.93 -7.13 14.99
N ALA A 62 5.72 -6.44 13.86
CA ALA A 62 4.41 -5.94 13.47
C ALA A 62 3.32 -7.04 13.34
N PRO A 63 2.04 -6.76 13.59
CA PRO A 63 0.97 -7.69 13.26
C PRO A 63 0.85 -7.88 11.74
N LEU A 64 0.77 -9.14 11.28
CA LEU A 64 0.58 -9.45 9.86
C LEU A 64 -0.86 -9.14 9.41
N PRO A 65 -1.08 -8.37 8.33
CA PRO A 65 -2.43 -8.04 7.90
C PRO A 65 -3.22 -9.26 7.44
N GLU A 66 -4.47 -9.36 7.90
CA GLU A 66 -5.42 -10.38 7.45
C GLU A 66 -6.12 -9.93 6.17
N ARG A 67 -6.20 -10.84 5.20
CA ARG A 67 -6.94 -10.59 3.96
C ARG A 67 -8.41 -10.97 4.11
N VAL A 68 -9.28 -10.09 3.65
CA VAL A 68 -10.71 -10.37 3.47
C VAL A 68 -10.96 -10.78 2.03
N SER A 69 -11.82 -11.78 1.84
CA SER A 69 -12.26 -12.15 0.49
C SER A 69 -13.06 -10.99 -0.10
N ARG A 70 -12.62 -10.51 -1.26
CA ARG A 70 -13.28 -9.45 -2.03
C ARG A 70 -13.39 -9.91 -3.48
N SER A 71 -14.30 -9.27 -4.22
CA SER A 71 -14.53 -9.57 -5.64
C SER A 71 -13.23 -9.70 -6.43
N PHE A 72 -13.22 -10.63 -7.39
CA PHE A 72 -12.13 -10.81 -8.33
C PHE A 72 -11.81 -9.52 -9.11
N SER A 73 -12.75 -8.57 -9.23
CA SER A 73 -12.53 -7.26 -9.87
C SER A 73 -12.23 -6.11 -8.89
N ALA A 74 -11.89 -6.38 -7.63
CA ALA A 74 -11.44 -5.35 -6.68
C ALA A 74 -9.90 -5.27 -6.62
N PRO A 75 -9.28 -4.08 -6.55
CA PRO A 75 -7.82 -3.89 -6.53
C PRO A 75 -7.17 -4.43 -5.25
N ASN A 76 -7.13 -5.75 -5.13
CA ASN A 76 -6.75 -6.48 -3.93
C ASN A 76 -5.22 -6.53 -3.78
N ALA A 77 -4.73 -6.11 -2.62
CA ALA A 77 -3.36 -6.34 -2.18
C ALA A 77 -3.11 -7.83 -1.90
N LYS A 78 -1.87 -8.25 -2.11
CA LYS A 78 -1.35 -9.57 -1.74
C LYS A 78 -0.55 -9.43 -0.44
N VAL A 79 -0.70 -10.39 0.46
CA VAL A 79 0.09 -10.47 1.70
C VAL A 79 0.98 -11.69 1.61
N PHE A 80 2.30 -11.48 1.62
CA PHE A 80 3.30 -12.54 1.64
C PHE A 80 3.77 -12.77 3.07
N ARG A 81 3.04 -13.62 3.81
CA ARG A 81 3.31 -13.86 5.25
C ARG A 81 4.76 -14.25 5.54
N LYS A 82 5.34 -15.18 4.76
CA LYS A 82 6.74 -15.63 4.95
C LYS A 82 7.77 -14.52 4.81
N LYS A 83 7.53 -13.55 3.92
CA LYS A 83 8.44 -12.42 3.67
C LYS A 83 8.02 -11.15 4.42
N ARG A 84 6.91 -11.19 5.16
CA ARG A 84 6.28 -10.05 5.84
C ARG A 84 6.06 -8.84 4.92
N ARG A 85 5.54 -9.07 3.71
CA ARG A 85 5.31 -8.03 2.70
C ARG A 85 3.84 -7.86 2.33
N VAL A 86 3.44 -6.62 2.06
CA VAL A 86 2.16 -6.30 1.42
C VAL A 86 2.46 -5.76 0.02
N LEU A 87 1.89 -6.37 -1.01
CA LEU A 87 2.09 -5.96 -2.41
C LEU A 87 0.78 -5.47 -3.01
N LEU A 88 0.80 -4.27 -3.55
CA LEU A 88 -0.26 -3.72 -4.39
C LEU A 88 0.23 -3.59 -5.83
N ALA A 89 -0.38 -4.34 -6.73
CA ALA A 89 -0.06 -4.34 -8.15
C ALA A 89 -1.20 -3.68 -8.94
N LEU A 90 -0.89 -2.59 -9.64
CA LEU A 90 -1.82 -1.84 -10.48
C LEU A 90 -1.24 -1.64 -11.87
N ALA A 91 -2.09 -1.50 -12.88
CA ALA A 91 -1.64 -1.13 -14.23
C ALA A 91 -0.99 0.27 -14.22
N ARG A 92 -1.55 1.16 -13.42
CA ARG A 92 -1.09 2.51 -13.14
C ARG A 92 -1.63 2.95 -11.78
N PHE A 93 -0.86 3.77 -11.07
CA PHE A 93 -1.38 4.53 -9.94
C PHE A 93 -1.93 5.86 -10.45
N SER A 94 -3.05 6.26 -9.87
CA SER A 94 -3.66 7.56 -10.15
C SER A 94 -4.21 8.18 -8.88
N ARG A 95 -4.11 9.50 -8.82
CA ARG A 95 -4.72 10.34 -7.78
C ARG A 95 -5.64 11.33 -8.47
N ASP A 96 -6.90 11.39 -8.04
CA ASP A 96 -7.93 12.29 -8.59
C ASP A 96 -8.03 12.20 -10.13
N GLY A 97 -8.01 10.98 -10.66
CA GLY A 97 -8.06 10.69 -12.10
C GLY A 97 -6.75 10.96 -12.87
N LYS A 98 -5.77 11.62 -12.25
CA LYS A 98 -4.47 11.91 -12.87
C LYS A 98 -3.48 10.78 -12.65
N LYS A 99 -2.76 10.37 -13.69
CA LYS A 99 -1.66 9.40 -13.57
C LYS A 99 -0.59 9.98 -12.65
N LEU A 100 -0.11 9.19 -11.69
CA LEU A 100 1.13 9.51 -11.00
C LEU A 100 2.30 8.88 -11.76
N LYS A 101 3.35 9.67 -12.00
CA LYS A 101 4.62 9.12 -12.48
C LYS A 101 5.25 8.25 -11.39
N PRO A 102 6.13 7.29 -11.74
CA PRO A 102 6.81 6.47 -10.76
C PRO A 102 7.55 7.28 -9.69
N ASP A 103 8.28 8.32 -10.09
CA ASP A 103 9.05 9.16 -9.17
C ASP A 103 8.12 9.93 -8.22
N GLU A 104 7.07 10.57 -8.76
CA GLU A 104 6.04 11.26 -7.98
C GLU A 104 5.32 10.32 -6.98
N LEU A 105 5.09 9.07 -7.37
CA LEU A 105 4.52 8.06 -6.50
C LEU A 105 5.51 7.66 -5.39
N GLY A 106 6.78 7.47 -5.74
CA GLY A 106 7.85 7.15 -4.79
C GLY A 106 7.99 8.25 -3.73
N GLU A 107 8.09 9.50 -4.16
CA GLU A 107 8.12 10.68 -3.29
C GLU A 107 6.88 10.74 -2.40
N LEU A 108 5.68 10.57 -2.96
CA LEU A 108 4.45 10.58 -2.19
C LEU A 108 4.41 9.51 -1.10
N ILE A 109 4.83 8.28 -1.41
CA ILE A 109 4.87 7.20 -0.41
C ILE A 109 5.93 7.50 0.66
N ALA A 110 7.11 7.98 0.26
CA ALA A 110 8.17 8.38 1.18
C ALA A 110 7.71 9.48 2.14
N ASP A 111 7.05 10.52 1.64
CA ASP A 111 6.55 11.64 2.44
C ASP A 111 5.56 11.17 3.51
N TYR A 112 4.63 10.28 3.15
CA TYR A 112 3.68 9.72 4.11
C TYR A 112 4.37 8.84 5.14
N VAL A 113 5.31 7.98 4.72
CA VAL A 113 6.06 7.11 5.64
C VAL A 113 6.87 7.96 6.63
N ASN A 114 7.63 8.93 6.12
CA ASN A 114 8.44 9.83 6.94
C ASN A 114 7.58 10.65 7.91
N ALA A 115 6.47 11.21 7.44
CA ALA A 115 5.58 12.01 8.27
C ALA A 115 4.90 11.16 9.36
N GLY A 116 4.42 9.96 9.03
CA GLY A 116 3.81 9.05 9.99
C GLY A 116 4.80 8.59 11.05
N THR A 117 6.02 8.21 10.65
CA THR A 117 7.10 7.86 11.57
C THR A 117 7.47 9.03 12.50
N ALA A 118 7.59 10.25 11.96
CA ALA A 118 7.87 11.44 12.77
C ALA A 118 6.76 11.72 13.79
N ARG A 119 5.48 11.60 13.41
CA ARG A 119 4.35 11.75 14.35
C ARG A 119 4.42 10.72 15.48
N HIS A 120 4.70 9.46 15.13
CA HIS A 120 4.81 8.39 16.12
C HIS A 120 5.95 8.64 17.10
N LEU A 121 7.15 8.97 16.61
CA LEU A 121 8.31 9.28 17.45
C LEU A 121 8.07 10.49 18.37
N LEU A 122 7.38 11.52 17.89
CA LEU A 122 7.02 12.67 18.71
C LEU A 122 6.02 12.28 19.80
N GLN A 123 5.01 11.47 19.47
CA GLN A 123 4.02 10.98 20.42
C GLN A 123 4.69 10.17 21.55
N GLU A 124 5.60 9.25 21.22
CA GLU A 124 6.35 8.46 22.21
C GLU A 124 7.15 9.36 23.15
N ARG A 125 7.83 10.38 22.61
CA ARG A 125 8.60 11.34 23.43
C ARG A 125 7.71 12.14 24.36
N PHE A 126 6.54 12.58 23.90
CA PHE A 126 5.59 13.29 24.74
C PHE A 126 5.02 12.43 25.87
N GLU A 127 4.80 11.14 25.61
CA GLU A 127 4.31 10.20 26.62
C GLU A 127 5.39 9.84 27.65
N GLN A 128 6.65 9.71 27.21
CA GLN A 128 7.79 9.48 28.09
C GLN A 128 8.12 10.70 28.96
N GLY A 129 8.03 11.92 28.42
CA GLY A 129 8.26 13.17 29.17
C GLY A 129 7.13 13.58 30.12
N LYS A 130 6.00 12.86 30.11
CA LYS A 130 4.89 13.04 31.06
C LYS A 130 5.00 12.15 32.31
N ARG A 131 6.00 11.28 32.38
CA ARG A 131 6.36 10.51 33.58
C ARG A 131 7.43 11.24 34.39
#